data_AF-A0A925ZMJ8-F1
#
_entry.id   AF-A0A925ZMJ8-F1
#
_cell.length_a   1.000
_cell.length_b   1.000
_cell.length_c   1.000
_cell.angle_alpha   90.00
_cell.angle_beta   90.00
_cell.angle_gamma   90.00
#
_symmetry.space_group_name_H-M   'P 1'
#
loop_
_entity.id
_entity.type
_entity.pdbx_description
1 polymer ?
#
loop_
_entity_poly.entity_id
_entity_poly.type
_entity_poly.pdbx_seq_one_letter_code
_entity_poly.pdbx_strand_id
1 'polypeptide(L)' 'MAKRQSRRSISVKGITYQRLKNFCETTGLSVSGYLEDIIASKLDAANVPVPEKVEPRPKSKTTEGGEEIISQHFTF' A
#
# COMPACT_ATOMS: atom_id res chain seq x y z
N MET A 1 6.08 5.32 21.92
CA MET A 1 6.63 5.20 20.55
C MET A 1 5.69 4.33 19.74
N ALA A 2 4.99 4.91 18.75
CA ALA A 2 4.13 4.12 17.87
C ALA A 2 4.99 3.07 17.14
N LYS A 3 4.60 1.81 17.23
CA LYS A 3 5.30 0.68 16.58
C LYS A 3 5.39 1.01 15.10
N ARG A 4 6.61 1.25 14.57
CA ARG A 4 6.84 1.70 13.19
C ARG A 4 6.12 0.71 12.25
N GLN A 5 4.95 1.11 11.73
CA GLN A 5 4.22 0.34 10.74
C GLN A 5 5.13 0.25 9.52
N SER A 6 5.47 -0.97 9.12
CA SER A 6 6.34 -1.15 7.96
C SER A 6 5.54 -0.81 6.71
N ARG A 7 5.91 0.26 6.00
CA ARG A 7 5.29 0.64 4.72
C ARG A 7 5.36 -0.55 3.74
N ARG A 8 4.23 -0.83 3.08
CA ARG A 8 4.11 -1.83 2.01
C ARG A 8 3.66 -1.12 0.73
N SER A 9 4.25 -1.48 -0.40
CA SER A 9 3.88 -0.96 -1.72
C SER A 9 3.20 -2.07 -2.52
N ILE A 10 2.16 -1.71 -3.25
CA ILE A 10 1.46 -2.57 -4.21
C ILE A 10 1.53 -1.95 -5.60
N SER A 11 1.75 -2.77 -6.62
CA SER A 11 1.72 -2.32 -8.01
C SER A 11 0.28 -2.24 -8.50
N VAL A 12 -0.08 -1.14 -9.15
CA VAL A 12 -1.41 -0.92 -9.74
C VAL A 12 -1.27 -0.23 -11.10
N LYS A 13 -2.30 -0.32 -11.96
CA LYS A 13 -2.33 0.42 -13.23
C LYS A 13 -2.29 1.93 -12.95
N GLY A 14 -1.51 2.68 -13.73
CA GLY A 14 -1.35 4.14 -13.55
C GLY A 14 -2.68 4.92 -13.58
N ILE A 15 -3.58 4.58 -14.52
CA ILE A 15 -4.93 5.20 -14.59
C ILE A 15 -5.74 4.96 -13.31
N THR A 16 -5.66 3.76 -12.76
CA THR A 16 -6.36 3.41 -11.51
C THR A 16 -5.79 4.20 -10.34
N TYR A 17 -4.46 4.29 -10.24
CA TYR A 17 -3.81 5.11 -9.21
C TYR A 17 -4.21 6.58 -9.31
N GLN A 18 -4.20 7.15 -10.51
CA GLN A 18 -4.56 8.55 -10.68
C GLN A 18 -6.00 8.84 -10.28
N ARG A 19 -6.95 7.95 -10.64
CA ARG A 19 -8.34 8.05 -10.21
C ARG A 19 -8.47 8.00 -8.68
N LEU A 20 -7.78 7.07 -8.04
CA LEU A 20 -7.75 6.92 -6.60
C LEU A 20 -7.18 8.18 -5.92
N LYS A 21 -6.04 8.67 -6.40
CA LYS A 21 -5.38 9.87 -5.88
C LYS A 21 -6.31 11.08 -5.96
N ASN A 22 -6.89 11.35 -7.13
CA ASN A 22 -7.79 12.47 -7.34
C ASN A 22 -9.00 12.39 -6.39
N PHE A 23 -9.59 11.21 -6.25
CA PHE A 23 -10.70 11.00 -5.32
C PHE A 23 -10.30 11.36 -3.89
N CYS A 24 -9.20 10.77 -3.39
CA CYS A 24 -8.72 11.02 -2.04
C CYS A 24 -8.40 12.51 -1.79
N GLU A 25 -7.81 13.20 -2.77
CA GLU A 25 -7.53 14.65 -2.69
C GLU A 25 -8.81 15.48 -2.58
N THR A 26 -9.84 15.16 -3.38
CA THR A 26 -11.13 15.87 -3.32
C THR A 26 -11.87 15.67 -2.01
N THR A 27 -11.69 14.52 -1.36
CA THR A 27 -12.36 14.18 -0.09
C THR A 27 -11.52 14.48 1.14
N GLY A 28 -10.30 15.00 0.98
CA GLY A 28 -9.38 15.27 2.10
C GLY A 28 -8.86 14.01 2.80
N LEU A 29 -8.81 12.87 2.11
CA LEU A 29 -8.34 11.59 2.63
C LEU A 29 -6.91 11.31 2.18
N SER A 30 -6.16 10.56 3.00
CA SER A 30 -4.89 9.97 2.54
C SER A 30 -5.17 8.71 1.70
N VAL A 31 -4.39 8.50 0.64
CA VAL A 31 -4.51 7.29 -0.21
C VAL A 31 -4.28 6.02 0.61
N SER A 32 -3.32 6.04 1.54
CA SER A 32 -3.04 4.90 2.42
C SER A 32 -4.20 4.60 3.36
N GLY A 33 -4.74 5.62 4.06
CA GLY A 33 -5.84 5.42 4.99
C GLY A 33 -7.09 4.90 4.28
N TYR A 34 -7.44 5.50 3.15
CA TYR A 34 -8.58 5.05 2.35
C TYR A 34 -8.44 3.59 1.86
N LEU A 35 -7.24 3.20 1.45
CA LEU A 35 -6.98 1.80 1.07
C LEU A 35 -7.03 0.85 2.27
N GLU A 36 -6.48 1.24 3.42
CA GLU A 36 -6.52 0.44 4.64
C GLU A 36 -7.97 0.16 5.06
N ASP A 37 -8.83 1.19 5.06
CA ASP A 37 -10.25 1.07 5.41
C ASP A 37 -11.00 0.13 4.46
N ILE A 38 -10.80 0.28 3.14
CA ILE A 38 -11.43 -0.58 2.14
C ILE A 38 -10.96 -2.03 2.27
N ILE A 39 -9.65 -2.24 2.40
CA ILE A 39 -9.07 -3.58 2.49
C ILE A 39 -9.59 -4.26 3.75
N ALA A 40 -9.57 -3.58 4.90
CA ALA A 40 -10.11 -4.11 6.15
C ALA A 40 -11.58 -4.50 5.99
N SER A 41 -12.42 -3.57 5.52
CA SER A 41 -13.85 -3.81 5.32
C SER A 41 -14.14 -5.00 4.39
N LYS A 42 -13.36 -5.16 3.32
CA LYS A 42 -13.50 -6.29 2.38
C LYS A 42 -13.05 -7.62 2.97
N LEU A 43 -11.96 -7.64 3.73
CA LEU A 43 -11.44 -8.85 4.38
C LEU A 43 -12.35 -9.30 5.53
N ASP A 44 -12.87 -8.35 6.31
CA ASP A 44 -13.83 -8.59 7.38
C ASP A 44 -15.13 -9.19 6.84
N ALA A 45 -15.67 -8.62 5.75
CA ALA A 45 -16.85 -9.15 5.09
C ALA A 45 -16.64 -10.56 4.52
N ALA A 46 -15.40 -10.91 4.17
CA ALA A 46 -15.01 -12.24 3.72
C ALA A 46 -14.65 -13.21 4.86
N ASN A 47 -14.77 -12.79 6.13
CA ASN A 47 -14.33 -13.53 7.32
C ASN A 47 -12.88 -14.02 7.23
N VAL A 48 -12.00 -13.23 6.60
CA VAL A 48 -10.58 -13.56 6.54
C VAL A 48 -9.97 -13.32 7.91
N PRO A 49 -9.35 -14.34 8.54
CA PRO A 49 -8.79 -14.19 9.89
C PRO A 49 -7.63 -13.20 9.89
N VAL A 50 -7.57 -12.36 10.92
CA VAL A 50 -6.45 -11.46 11.14
C VAL A 50 -5.21 -12.28 11.49
N PRO A 51 -4.08 -12.12 10.79
CA PRO A 51 -2.87 -12.87 11.09
C PRO A 51 -2.30 -12.46 12.46
N GLU A 52 -2.07 -13.43 13.35
CA GLU A 52 -1.53 -13.19 14.69
C GLU A 52 -0.08 -12.69 14.69
N LYS A 53 0.68 -12.98 13.63
CA LYS A 53 2.09 -12.58 13.48
C LYS A 53 2.35 -12.06 12.07
N VAL A 54 2.94 -10.88 11.99
CA VAL A 54 3.47 -10.32 10.74
C VAL A 54 4.93 -10.70 10.65
N GLU A 55 5.26 -11.61 9.73
CA GLU A 55 6.66 -11.96 9.49
C GLU A 55 7.44 -10.78 8.90
N PRO A 56 8.70 -10.58 9.34
CA PRO A 56 9.56 -9.57 8.74
C PRO A 56 9.81 -9.90 7.26
N ARG A 57 9.79 -8.87 6.42
CA ARG A 57 10.02 -9.02 4.96
C ARG A 57 11.35 -9.79 4.74
N PRO A 58 11.36 -10.86 3.92
CA PRO A 58 12.62 -11.50 3.53
C PRO A 58 13.48 -10.47 2.79
N LYS A 59 14.74 -10.32 3.20
CA LYS A 59 15.70 -9.44 2.52
C LYS A 59 15.96 -10.03 1.13
N SER A 60 15.48 -9.38 0.07
CA SER A 60 15.74 -9.83 -1.29
C SER A 60 17.25 -9.76 -1.57
N LYS A 61 17.86 -10.88 -1.95
CA LYS A 61 19.16 -10.87 -2.64
C LYS A 61 18.96 -10.16 -3.97
N THR A 62 19.65 -9.04 -4.17
CA THR A 62 19.69 -8.31 -5.43
C THR A 62 20.06 -9.29 -6.55
N THR A 63 19.11 -9.56 -7.45
CA THR A 63 19.37 -10.22 -8.73
C THR A 63 19.15 -9.16 -9.78
N GLU A 64 20.21 -8.81 -10.50
CA GLU A 64 20.21 -7.84 -11.58
C GLU A 64 19.26 -8.30 -12.70
N GLY A 65 18.35 -7.42 -13.12
CA GLY A 65 17.46 -7.65 -14.28
C GLY A 65 15.98 -7.74 -13.90
N GLY A 66 15.27 -6.62 -14.01
CA GLY A 66 13.81 -6.61 -13.90
C GLY A 66 13.25 -5.26 -13.48
N GLU A 67 13.07 -4.38 -14.46
CA GLU A 67 12.15 -3.24 -14.49
C GLU A 67 12.22 -2.28 -13.29
N GLU A 68 12.88 -1.14 -13.54
CA GLU A 68 12.88 0.04 -12.69
C GLU A 68 11.44 0.48 -12.38
N ILE A 69 10.89 0.03 -11.26
CA ILE A 69 9.64 0.55 -10.73
C ILE A 69 9.93 1.99 -10.34
N ILE A 70 9.57 2.94 -11.22
CA ILE A 70 9.73 4.37 -11.00
C ILE A 70 8.92 4.75 -9.75
N SER A 71 9.58 4.68 -8.60
CA SER A 71 9.07 5.17 -7.33
C SER A 71 9.33 6.67 -7.30
N GLN A 72 8.47 7.45 -7.97
CA GLN A 72 8.51 8.91 -7.87
C GLN A 72 8.26 9.32 -6.42
N HIS A 73 9.34 9.59 -5.70
CA HIS A 73 9.29 10.29 -4.43
C HIS A 73 9.11 11.78 -4.76
N PHE A 74 7.90 12.30 -4.52
CA PHE A 74 7.67 13.74 -4.55
C PHE A 74 8.40 14.36 -3.35
N THR A 75 9.40 15.20 -3.62
CA THR A 75 9.96 16.15 -2.65
C THR A 75 9.10 17.41 -2.66
N PHE A 76 8.76 17.89 -1.46
CA PHE A 76 8.03 19.13 -1.21
C PHE A 76 8.84 20.37 -1.63
#